data_AF-A7I5J6-F1
#
_entry.id   AF-A7I5J6-F1
#
_cell.length_a   1.000
_cell.length_b   1.000
_cell.length_c   1.000
_cell.angle_alpha   90.00
_cell.angle_beta   90.00
_cell.angle_gamma   90.00
#
_symmetry.space_group_name_H-M   'P 1'
#
loop_
_entity.id
_entity.type
_entity.pdbx_description
1 polymer ?
#
loop_
_entity_poly.entity_id
_entity_poly.type
_entity_poly.pdbx_seq_one_letter_code
_entity_poly.pdbx_strand_id
1 'polypeptide(L)' 'MDETAKEQFKWKFYRLAVQLNAIILLVALAILFFFLAPEPYRLPALIVLLALALVLSWDFVKSYRLTKAWLDEH' A
#
# COMPACT_ATOMS: atom_id res chain seq x y z
N MET A 1 -16.02 -4.65 -24.28
CA MET A 1 -15.56 -3.60 -23.35
C MET A 1 -15.13 -2.40 -24.17
N ASP A 2 -15.79 -1.27 -23.95
CA ASP A 2 -15.45 0.02 -24.52
C ASP A 2 -13.99 0.40 -24.16
N GLU A 3 -13.23 1.01 -25.07
CA GLU A 3 -11.79 1.28 -24.85
C GLU A 3 -11.55 2.16 -23.62
N THR A 4 -12.48 3.07 -23.37
CA THR A 4 -12.53 3.97 -22.22
C THR A 4 -12.63 3.24 -20.87
N ALA A 5 -13.43 2.16 -20.79
CA ALA A 5 -13.57 1.37 -19.57
C ALA A 5 -12.28 0.57 -19.24
N LYS A 6 -11.57 0.11 -20.28
CA LYS A 6 -10.28 -0.57 -20.14
C LYS A 6 -9.19 0.34 -19.58
N GLU A 7 -9.13 1.58 -20.05
CA GLU A 7 -8.16 2.57 -19.55
C GLU A 7 -8.43 2.95 -18.08
N GLN A 8 -9.70 3.16 -17.71
CA GLN A 8 -10.06 3.45 -16.33
C GLN A 8 -9.68 2.29 -15.39
N PHE A 9 -9.89 1.05 -15.82
CA PHE A 9 -9.48 -0.12 -15.05
C PHE A 9 -7.95 -0.19 -14.87
N LYS A 10 -7.17 0.03 -15.94
CA LYS A 10 -5.70 0.06 -15.87
C LYS A 10 -5.21 1.10 -14.85
N TRP A 11 -5.78 2.29 -14.85
CA TRP A 11 -5.41 3.34 -13.89
C TRP A 11 -5.76 2.97 -12.44
N LYS A 12 -6.94 2.39 -12.19
CA LYS A 12 -7.33 1.88 -10.87
C LYS A 12 -6.38 0.79 -10.39
N PHE A 13 -6.04 -0.16 -11.26
CA PHE A 13 -5.10 -1.23 -10.96
C PHE A 13 -3.68 -0.72 -10.70
N TYR A 14 -3.18 0.21 -11.53
CA TYR A 14 -1.87 0.82 -11.35
C TYR A 14 -1.76 1.52 -10.00
N ARG A 15 -2.78 2.29 -9.61
CA ARG A 15 -2.84 2.94 -8.30
C ARG A 15 -2.76 1.92 -7.15
N LEU A 16 -3.51 0.82 -7.24
CA LEU A 16 -3.44 -0.26 -6.25
C LEU A 16 -2.05 -0.89 -6.20
N ALA A 17 -1.44 -1.18 -7.34
CA ALA A 17 -0.09 -1.75 -7.40
C ALA A 17 0.94 -0.81 -6.77
N VAL A 18 0.87 0.49 -7.04
CA VAL A 18 1.75 1.50 -6.44
C VAL A 18 1.56 1.56 -4.92
N GLN A 19 0.32 1.58 -4.43
CA GLN A 19 0.03 1.57 -2.99
C GLN A 19 0.59 0.32 -2.31
N LEU A 20 0.40 -0.86 -2.90
CA LEU A 20 0.92 -2.11 -2.35
C LEU A 20 2.46 -2.10 -2.29
N ASN A 21 3.13 -1.62 -3.34
CA ASN A 21 4.58 -1.49 -3.34
C ASN A 21 5.06 -0.52 -2.25
N ALA A 22 4.38 0.62 -2.06
CA ALA A 22 4.72 1.56 -1.00
C ALA A 22 4.61 0.91 0.39
N ILE A 23 3.58 0.10 0.64
CA ILE A 23 3.41 -0.66 1.89
C ILE A 23 4.59 -1.64 2.08
N ILE A 24 4.93 -2.42 1.06
CA ILE A 24 6.04 -3.38 1.11
C ILE A 24 7.36 -2.66 1.42
N LEU A 25 7.62 -1.52 0.77
CA LEU A 25 8.82 -0.72 1.00
C LEU A 25 8.87 -0.16 2.43
N LEU A 26 7.74 0.34 2.97
CA LEU A 26 7.67 0.81 4.36
C LEU A 26 7.99 -0.31 5.36
N VAL A 27 7.43 -1.50 5.14
CA VAL A 27 7.71 -2.66 6.01
C VAL A 27 9.17 -3.09 5.89
N ALA A 28 9.71 -3.16 4.68
CA ALA A 28 11.12 -3.48 4.46
C ALA A 28 12.05 -2.46 5.16
N LEU A 29 11.75 -1.17 5.03
CA LEU A 29 12.47 -0.10 5.72
C LEU A 29 12.36 -0.23 7.24
N ALA A 30 11.18 -0.58 7.77
CA ALA A 30 10.97 -0.79 9.20
C ALA A 30 11.90 -1.89 9.74
N ILE A 31 11.99 -3.02 9.01
CA ILE A 31 12.89 -4.13 9.35
C ILE A 31 14.35 -3.68 9.27
N LEU A 32 14.75 -3.00 8.19
CA LEU A 32 16.12 -2.51 8.06
C LEU A 32 16.48 -1.54 9.20
N PHE A 33 15.60 -0.59 9.53
CA PHE A 33 15.81 0.36 10.63
C PHE A 33 15.95 -0.34 11.98
N PHE A 34 15.20 -1.42 12.21
CA PHE A 34 15.33 -2.19 13.44
C PHE A 34 16.75 -2.74 13.66
N PHE A 35 17.43 -3.15 12.59
CA PHE A 35 18.80 -3.67 12.66
C PHE A 35 19.88 -2.59 12.55
N LEU A 36 19.69 -1.58 11.70
CA LEU A 36 20.73 -0.60 11.35
C LEU A 36 20.67 0.70 12.14
N ALA A 37 19.51 1.10 12.69
CA ALA A 37 19.39 2.39 13.34
C ALA A 37 20.12 2.43 14.70
N PRO A 38 20.52 3.61 15.20
CA PRO A 38 21.02 3.74 16.56
C PRO A 38 19.96 3.37 17.61
N GLU A 39 20.37 2.73 18.70
CA GLU A 39 19.46 2.20 19.74
C GLU A 39 18.31 3.14 20.17
N PRO A 40 18.55 4.44 20.46
CA PRO A 40 17.47 5.34 20.90
C PRO A 40 16.39 5.58 19.83
N TYR A 41 16.69 5.35 18.55
CA TYR A 41 15.78 5.61 17.43
C TYR A 41 15.18 4.34 16.83
N ARG A 42 15.72 3.14 17.11
CA ARG A 42 15.24 1.87 16.54
C ARG A 42 13.75 1.66 16.77
N LEU A 43 13.33 1.69 18.04
CA LEU A 43 11.93 1.40 18.41
C LEU A 43 10.98 2.51 17.93
N PRO A 44 11.25 3.82 18.15
CA PRO A 44 10.38 4.86 17.62
C PRO A 44 10.23 4.82 16.10
N ALA A 45 11.33 4.64 15.35
CA ALA A 45 11.28 4.58 13.89
C ALA A 45 10.52 3.35 13.40
N LEU A 46 10.74 2.19 14.01
CA LEU A 46 9.98 0.97 13.71
C LEU A 46 8.47 1.18 13.91
N ILE A 47 8.07 1.73 15.07
CA ILE A 47 6.67 1.96 15.41
C ILE A 47 6.02 2.90 14.40
N VAL A 48 6.69 4.00 14.05
CA VAL A 48 6.16 4.99 13.08
C VAL A 48 6.01 4.36 11.69
N LEU A 49 7.02 3.63 11.21
CA LEU A 49 6.97 2.99 9.89
C LEU A 49 5.88 1.92 9.81
N LEU A 50 5.72 1.11 10.86
CA LEU A 50 4.66 0.10 10.93
C LEU A 50 3.28 0.74 11.02
N ALA A 51 3.12 1.81 11.81
CA ALA A 51 1.86 2.54 11.90
C ALA A 51 1.46 3.13 10.53
N LEU A 52 2.40 3.73 9.81
CA LEU A 52 2.17 4.23 8.45
C LEU A 52 1.79 3.10 7.48
N ALA A 53 2.51 1.98 7.53
CA ALA A 53 2.20 0.80 6.72
C ALA A 53 0.80 0.25 7.00
N LEU A 54 0.35 0.24 8.26
CA LEU A 54 -1.00 -0.18 8.65
C LEU A 54 -2.07 0.74 8.09
N VAL A 55 -1.89 2.07 8.20
CA VAL A 55 -2.82 3.06 7.67
C VAL A 55 -2.95 2.93 6.14
N LEU A 56 -1.82 2.81 5.44
CA LEU A 56 -1.80 2.59 3.98
C LEU A 56 -2.45 1.25 3.60
N SER A 57 -2.20 0.19 4.38
CA SER A 57 -2.82 -1.12 4.16
C SER A 57 -4.33 -1.06 4.29
N TRP A 58 -4.84 -0.31 5.27
CA TRP A 58 -6.27 -0.12 5.44
C TRP A 58 -6.90 0.61 4.24
N ASP A 59 -6.27 1.68 3.75
CA ASP A 59 -6.72 2.40 2.56
C ASP A 59 -6.66 1.52 1.30
N PHE A 60 -5.58 0.74 1.15
CA PHE A 60 -5.42 -0.22 0.07
C PHE A 60 -6.53 -1.27 0.08
N VAL A 61 -6.84 -1.88 1.23
CA VAL A 61 -7.91 -2.89 1.33
C VAL A 61 -9.27 -2.29 0.96
N LYS A 62 -9.57 -1.07 1.41
CA LYS A 62 -10.80 -0.37 1.01
C LYS A 62 -10.86 -0.15 -0.50
N SER A 63 -9.80 0.43 -1.07
CA SER A 63 -9.70 0.71 -2.51
C SER A 63 -9.76 -0.56 -3.35
N TYR A 64 -9.13 -1.65 -2.89
CA TYR A 64 -9.16 -2.96 -3.53
C TYR A 64 -10.57 -3.54 -3.54
N ARG A 65 -11.28 -3.51 -2.41
CA ARG A 65 -12.66 -4.02 -2.33
C ARG A 65 -13.62 -3.24 -3.23
N LEU A 66 -13.48 -1.92 -3.29
CA LEU A 66 -14.28 -1.07 -4.20
C LEU A 66 -13.98 -1.38 -5.67
N THR A 67 -12.70 -1.53 -6.02
CA THR A 67 -12.29 -1.86 -7.39
C THR A 67 -12.75 -3.25 -7.80
N LYS A 68 -12.72 -4.22 -6.87
CA LYS A 68 -13.23 -5.57 -7.08
C LYS A 68 -14.75 -5.58 -7.27
N ALA A 69 -15.50 -4.89 -6.42
CA ALA A 69 -16.95 -4.77 -6.57
C ALA A 69 -17.35 -4.13 -7.91
N TRP A 70 -16.62 -3.09 -8.34
CA TRP A 70 -16.83 -2.49 -9.66
C TRP A 70 -16.58 -3.47 -10.81
N LEU A 71 -15.59 -4.36 -10.68
CA LEU A 71 -15.28 -5.41 -11.66
C LEU A 71 -16.30 -6.56 -11.66
N ASP A 72 -16.93 -6.83 -10.52
CA ASP A 72 -18.00 -7.84 -10.42
C ASP A 72 -19.32 -7.31 -11.01
N GLU A 73 -19.52 -5.98 -11.02
CA GLU A 73 -20.71 -5.32 -11.57
C GLU A 73 -20.64 -5.01 -13.09
N HIS A 74 -19.46 -5.00 -13.71
CA HIS A 74 -19.22 -4.60 -15.12
C HIS A 74 -18.42 -5.64 -15.92
#